data_AF-A0A967M0P3-F1
#
_entry.id   AF-A0A967M0P3-F1
#
_cell.length_a   1.000
_cell.length_b   1.000
_cell.length_c   1.000
_cell.angle_alpha   90.00
_cell.angle_beta   90.00
_cell.angle_gamma   90.00
#
_symmetry.space_group_name_H-M   'P 1'
#
loop_
_entity.id
_entity.type
_entity.pdbx_description
1 polymer ?
#
loop_
_entity_poly.entity_id
_entity_poly.type
_entity_poly.pdbx_seq_one_letter_code
_entity_poly.pdbx_strand_id
1 'polypeptide(L)'
;MELDRRYVLETETELRNLYRPPAGRTLTKQLDRLDRHCKRFIGHSPFLCLATSRPDGSADCSPKGDAPGFVQILSDTTIAMPDRPGNNRLDSITN
;
A
#
# COMPACT_ATOMS: atom_id res chain seq x y z
N MET A 1 9.03 -28.82 11.01
CA MET A 1 10.14 -27.87 10.80
C MET A 1 10.47 -27.29 12.17
N GLU A 2 11.65 -27.58 12.70
CA GLU A 2 12.08 -27.07 14.01
C GLU A 2 12.75 -25.70 13.81
N LEU A 3 12.27 -24.67 14.51
CA LEU A 3 12.82 -23.32 14.40
C LEU A 3 14.07 -23.20 15.29
N ASP A 4 15.16 -22.67 14.77
CA ASP A 4 16.34 -22.33 15.57
C ASP A 4 16.00 -21.14 16.48
N ARG A 5 15.88 -21.41 17.79
CA ARG A 5 15.44 -20.43 18.79
C ARG A 5 16.33 -19.20 18.89
N ARG A 6 17.59 -19.25 18.41
CA ARG A 6 18.50 -18.11 18.43
C ARG A 6 18.05 -16.96 17.53
N TYR A 7 17.18 -17.22 16.56
CA TYR A 7 16.65 -16.22 15.63
C TYR A 7 15.18 -15.89 15.86
N VAL A 8 14.59 -16.39 16.95
CA VAL A 8 13.21 -16.06 17.33
C VAL A 8 13.20 -14.69 18.00
N LEU A 9 12.38 -13.79 17.47
CA LEU A 9 12.13 -12.46 18.00
C LEU A 9 10.68 -12.41 18.44
N GLU A 10 10.44 -11.99 19.67
CA GLU A 10 9.12 -11.95 20.30
C GLU A 10 8.55 -10.52 20.33
N THR A 11 9.38 -9.51 20.10
CA THR A 11 8.95 -8.10 20.09
C THR A 11 9.45 -7.32 18.88
N GLU A 12 8.71 -6.27 18.52
CA GLU A 12 9.16 -5.31 17.50
C GLU A 12 10.47 -4.62 17.90
N THR A 13 10.68 -4.36 19.19
CA THR A 13 11.91 -3.74 19.71
C THR A 13 13.13 -4.62 19.46
N GLU A 14 13.04 -5.93 19.69
CA GLU A 14 14.11 -6.88 19.38
C GLU A 14 14.45 -6.84 17.88
N LEU A 15 13.43 -6.83 17.02
CA LEU A 15 13.62 -6.68 15.58
C LEU A 15 14.32 -5.35 15.26
N ARG A 16 13.86 -4.23 15.82
CA ARG A 16 14.47 -2.92 15.58
C ARG A 16 15.92 -2.84 16.07
N ASN A 17 16.29 -3.58 17.11
CA ASN A 17 17.67 -3.64 17.60
C ASN A 17 18.62 -4.37 16.62
N LEU A 18 18.10 -5.24 15.76
CA LEU A 18 18.90 -5.92 14.73
C LEU A 18 19.23 -5.03 13.53
N TYR A 19 18.43 -4.00 13.28
CA TYR A 19 18.57 -3.14 12.10
C TYR A 19 19.01 -1.73 12.50
N ARG A 20 19.76 -1.09 11.61
CA ARG A 20 20.07 0.34 11.79
C ARG A 20 18.80 1.17 11.57
N PRO A 21 18.61 2.28 12.31
CA PRO A 21 17.49 3.17 12.06
C PRO A 21 17.56 3.74 10.64
N PRO A 22 16.41 3.97 9.98
CA PRO A 22 16.39 4.64 8.68
C PRO A 22 16.97 6.05 8.80
N ALA A 23 17.78 6.47 7.83
CA ALA A 23 18.50 7.74 7.88
C ALA A 23 18.31 8.59 6.62
N GLY A 24 18.45 9.90 6.80
CA GLY A 24 18.54 10.89 5.73
C GLY A 24 17.42 10.77 4.68
N ARG A 25 17.82 10.52 3.43
CA ARG A 25 16.94 10.52 2.26
C ARG A 25 15.83 9.46 2.31
N THR A 26 16.00 8.38 3.07
CA THR A 26 14.98 7.32 3.20
C THR A 26 13.73 7.82 3.91
N LEU A 27 13.90 8.70 4.89
CA LEU A 27 12.77 9.32 5.60
C LEU A 27 12.19 10.49 4.80
N THR A 28 13.05 11.33 4.22
CA THR A 28 12.59 12.55 3.54
C THR A 28 11.95 12.32 2.17
N LYS A 29 12.10 11.14 1.57
CA LYS A 29 11.40 10.77 0.32
C LYS A 29 9.92 10.44 0.54
N GLN A 30 9.47 10.30 1.78
CA GLN A 30 8.06 10.09 2.09
C GLN A 30 7.32 11.42 1.94
N LEU A 31 6.31 11.42 1.08
CA LEU A 31 5.47 12.59 0.83
C LEU A 31 4.10 12.36 1.47
N ASP A 32 3.54 13.40 2.08
CA ASP A 32 2.18 13.46 2.62
C ASP A 32 1.15 13.90 1.56
N ARG A 33 1.61 14.25 0.36
CA ARG A 33 0.80 14.74 -0.76
C ARG A 33 1.41 14.34 -2.10
N LEU A 34 0.56 14.16 -3.11
CA LEU A 34 0.95 13.78 -4.46
C LEU A 34 1.69 14.93 -5.15
N ASP A 35 2.98 14.76 -5.40
CA ASP A 35 3.74 15.70 -6.23
C ASP A 35 3.49 15.47 -7.73
N ARG A 36 4.14 16.27 -8.57
CA ARG A 36 4.03 16.15 -10.03
C ARG A 36 4.43 14.77 -10.57
N HIS A 37 5.36 14.07 -9.91
CA HIS A 37 5.85 12.77 -10.36
C HIS A 37 4.87 11.67 -9.98
N CYS A 38 4.33 11.70 -8.76
CA CYS A 38 3.23 10.82 -8.35
C CYS A 38 2.03 10.97 -9.28
N LYS A 39 1.61 12.21 -9.58
CA LYS A 39 0.48 12.49 -10.47
C LYS A 39 0.70 11.94 -11.88
N ARG A 40 1.89 12.13 -12.45
CA ARG A 40 2.24 11.56 -13.77
C ARG A 40 2.26 10.04 -13.74
N PHE A 41 2.82 9.43 -12.69
CA PHE A 41 2.86 7.98 -12.56
C PHE A 41 1.46 7.37 -12.51
N ILE A 42 0.57 7.92 -11.67
CA ILE A 42 -0.83 7.50 -11.56
C ILE A 42 -1.54 7.65 -12.91
N GLY A 43 -1.40 8.81 -13.57
CA GLY A 43 -2.05 9.08 -14.85
C GLY A 43 -1.63 8.14 -15.99
N HIS A 44 -0.43 7.55 -15.92
CA HIS A 44 0.05 6.58 -16.92
C HIS A 44 -0.18 5.12 -16.53
N SER A 45 -0.60 4.84 -15.30
CA SER A 45 -0.78 3.47 -14.79
C SER A 45 -2.09 2.86 -15.29
N PRO A 46 -2.07 1.73 -16.01
CA PRO A 46 -3.28 0.97 -16.38
C PRO A 46 -3.68 -0.06 -15.32
N PHE A 47 -2.98 -0.09 -14.18
CA PHE A 47 -3.11 -1.14 -13.17
C PHE A 47 -2.71 -0.63 -11.78
N LEU A 48 -3.37 -1.13 -10.75
CA LEU A 48 -2.98 -0.97 -9.34
C LEU A 48 -3.38 -2.20 -8.51
N CYS A 49 -2.77 -2.32 -7.33
CA CYS A 49 -3.21 -3.23 -6.28
C CYS A 49 -3.75 -2.42 -5.11
N LEU A 50 -5.00 -2.64 -4.74
CA LEU A 50 -5.63 -2.02 -3.56
C LEU A 50 -5.54 -3.01 -2.39
N ALA A 51 -4.81 -2.64 -1.34
CA ALA A 51 -4.75 -3.41 -0.11
C ALA A 51 -5.55 -2.72 1.00
N THR A 52 -6.35 -3.49 1.71
CA THR A 52 -7.26 -3.03 2.77
C THR A 52 -7.24 -4.02 3.92
N SER A 53 -7.42 -3.53 5.15
CA SER A 53 -7.32 -4.34 6.37
C SER A 53 -8.50 -4.08 7.30
N ARG A 54 -8.98 -5.14 7.95
CA ARG A 54 -9.99 -5.08 9.00
C ARG A 54 -9.39 -4.75 10.37
N PRO A 55 -10.20 -4.28 11.33
CA PRO A 55 -9.77 -4.08 12.71
C PRO A 55 -9.23 -5.33 13.41
N ASP A 56 -9.60 -6.53 12.95
CA ASP A 56 -9.09 -7.82 13.46
C ASP A 56 -7.70 -8.21 12.93
N GLY A 57 -7.11 -7.38 12.06
CA GLY A 57 -5.80 -7.61 11.46
C GLY A 57 -5.82 -8.46 10.19
N SER A 58 -6.97 -8.96 9.76
CA SER A 58 -7.10 -9.60 8.44
C SER A 58 -6.96 -8.56 7.33
N ALA A 59 -6.37 -8.95 6.19
CA ALA A 59 -6.17 -8.05 5.06
C ALA A 59 -6.39 -8.78 3.73
N ASP A 60 -6.82 -8.03 2.72
CA ASP A 60 -6.89 -8.47 1.32
C ASP A 60 -6.11 -7.52 0.42
N CYS A 61 -5.81 -7.99 -0.79
CA CYS A 61 -5.17 -7.20 -1.83
C CYS A 61 -5.83 -7.53 -3.17
N SER A 62 -6.51 -6.54 -3.74
CA SER A 62 -7.30 -6.67 -4.96
C SER A 62 -6.63 -5.97 -6.14
N PRO A 63 -6.31 -6.68 -7.24
CA PRO A 63 -5.86 -6.06 -8.47
C PRO A 63 -7.00 -5.30 -9.16
N LYS A 64 -6.72 -4.10 -9.64
CA LYS A 64 -7.66 -3.25 -10.40
C LYS A 64 -6.94 -2.76 -11.66
N GLY A 65 -7.63 -2.75 -12.80
CA GLY A 65 -7.02 -2.33 -14.06
C GLY A 65 -8.03 -1.84 -15.08
N ASP A 66 -7.58 -0.94 -15.94
CA ASP A 66 -8.33 -0.27 -17.00
C ASP A 66 -7.35 0.53 -17.88
N ALA A 67 -7.84 1.28 -18.87
CA ALA A 67 -7.00 2.19 -19.65
C ALA A 67 -6.25 3.21 -18.76
N PRO A 68 -5.03 3.64 -19.15
CA PRO A 68 -4.30 4.69 -18.42
C PRO A 68 -5.17 5.92 -18.16
N GLY A 69 -5.10 6.44 -16.93
CA GLY A 69 -5.92 7.56 -16.47
C GLY A 69 -7.27 7.16 -15.86
N PHE A 70 -7.53 5.86 -15.65
CA PHE A 70 -8.75 5.42 -14.95
C PHE A 70 -8.81 5.86 -13.49
N VAL A 71 -7.67 6.03 -12.83
CA VAL A 71 -7.59 6.69 -11.53
C VAL A 71 -7.51 8.20 -11.75
N GLN A 72 -8.54 8.90 -11.26
CA GLN A 72 -8.64 10.35 -11.32
C GLN A 72 -8.05 10.97 -10.05
N ILE A 73 -7.32 12.07 -10.20
CA ILE A 73 -6.74 12.79 -9.07
C ILE A 73 -7.64 14.00 -8.77
N LEU A 74 -8.33 13.98 -7.64
CA LEU A 74 -9.27 15.02 -7.23
C LEU A 74 -8.57 16.16 -6.48
N SER A 75 -7.49 15.84 -5.77
CA SER A 75 -6.63 16.79 -5.07
C SER A 75 -5.24 16.18 -4.84
N ASP A 76 -4.34 16.93 -4.21
CA ASP A 76 -3.03 16.40 -3.83
C ASP A 76 -3.09 15.30 -2.75
N THR A 77 -4.27 15.05 -2.16
CA THR A 77 -4.48 14.04 -1.11
C THR A 77 -5.66 13.11 -1.38
N THR A 78 -6.32 13.24 -2.54
CA THR A 78 -7.54 12.50 -2.84
C THR A 78 -7.54 12.02 -4.28
N ILE A 79 -7.81 10.73 -4.47
CA ILE A 79 -7.98 10.09 -5.76
C ILE A 79 -9.35 9.41 -5.83
N ALA A 80 -9.84 9.18 -7.04
CA ALA A 80 -11.03 8.41 -7.33
C ALA A 80 -10.69 7.29 -8.31
N MET A 81 -11.22 6.09 -8.05
CA MET A 81 -11.07 4.91 -8.88
C MET A 81 -12.47 4.36 -9.18
N PRO A 82 -12.78 4.00 -10.44
CA PRO A 82 -14.06 3.39 -10.77
C PRO A 82 -14.16 1.97 -10.19
N ASP A 83 -15.33 1.64 -9.67
CA ASP A 83 -15.66 0.25 -9.33
C ASP A 83 -16.15 -0.47 -10.59
N ARG A 84 -15.21 -1.14 -11.27
CA ARG A 84 -15.51 -1.89 -12.50
C ARG A 84 -16.14 -3.24 -12.17
N PRO A 85 -17.05 -3.76 -13.03
CA PRO A 85 -17.61 -5.10 -12.86
C PRO A 85 -16.50 -6.16 -12.74
N GLY A 86 -16.67 -7.10 -11.82
CA GLY A 86 -15.69 -8.13 -11.53
C GLY A 86 -16.35 -9.37 -10.94
N ASN A 87 -15.74 -9.95 -9.92
CA ASN A 87 -16.24 -11.14 -9.23
C ASN A 87 -17.26 -10.83 -8.11
N ASN A 88 -17.75 -9.58 -8.02
CA ASN A 88 -18.69 -9.09 -7.00
C ASN A 88 -18.21 -9.24 -5.55
N ARG A 89 -16.90 -9.37 -5.32
CA ARG A 89 -16.32 -9.34 -3.98
C ARG A 89 -16.28 -7.91 -3.45
N LEU A 90 -16.73 -7.74 -2.21
CA LEU A 90 -16.81 -6.44 -1.53
C LEU A 90 -15.79 -6.30 -0.39
N ASP A 91 -14.81 -7.21 -0.28
CA ASP A 91 -13.83 -7.22 0.81
C ASP A 91 -13.15 -5.84 0.91
N SER A 92 -12.57 -5.34 -0.19
CA SER A 92 -11.85 -4.06 -0.14
C SER A 92 -12.71 -2.81 0.13
N ILE A 93 -14.05 -2.91 0.06
CA ILE A 93 -14.97 -1.80 0.35
C ILE A 93 -15.50 -1.89 1.79
N THR A 94 -15.49 -3.09 2.39
CA THR A 94 -16.11 -3.39 3.69
C THR A 94 -15.12 -3.74 4.79
N ASN A 95 -13.83 -3.89 4.46
CA ASN A 95 -12.77 -4.10 5.44
C ASN A 95 -12.61 -2.91 6.41
#